data_AF-A0AAW1STD8-F1
#
_entry.id   AF-A0AAW1STD8-F1
#
_cell.length_a   1.000
_cell.length_b   1.000
_cell.length_c   1.000
_cell.angle_alpha   90.00
_cell.angle_beta   90.00
_cell.angle_gamma   90.00
#
_symmetry.space_group_name_H-M   'P 1'
#
loop_
_entity.id
_entity.type
_entity.pdbx_description
1 polymer ?
#
loop_
_entity_poly.entity_id
_entity_poly.type
_entity_poly.pdbx_seq_one_letter_code
_entity_poly.pdbx_strand_id
1 'polypeptide(L)'
;MEASQFFSHIQKARLIPHSLVLEHVSPATRLLEKRRQMFEVQEALDLQKLEFAKKEEVLKRREEGLKRKDIELQESLIRFSKFLQESDSKRSRALKKAADERKACEEKEKEVDQLLHLVEDLRTQKEEAQAVLKSNIKYQHYLESVLEVTPECHEINDLIARHATLEASNQDLKEQQRQAGESTEQVRAELRAFTKSKTDEVLHLNTSIAALKKQLEALEQEAYALEAKKDQQLQAATQKTLTHGQVCMSTDNLFSRCRQKSSVARGDEKSPLRQLDIIGNFISDLEAMKDLPHPGHKVAAVS
;
A
#
# COMPACT_ATOMS: atom_id res chain seq x y z
N MET A 1 -14.99 110.67 -42.01
CA MET A 1 -15.28 111.78 -42.95
C MET A 1 -16.05 112.95 -42.31
N GLU A 2 -16.61 112.82 -41.10
CA GLU A 2 -17.35 113.91 -40.44
C GLU A 2 -16.47 114.94 -39.68
N ALA A 3 -15.22 114.60 -39.34
CA ALA A 3 -14.31 115.53 -38.65
C ALA A 3 -13.81 116.68 -39.55
N SER A 4 -13.65 116.44 -40.86
CA SER A 4 -13.25 117.48 -41.84
C SER A 4 -14.37 118.48 -42.14
N GLN A 5 -15.63 118.09 -41.96
CA GLN A 5 -16.78 118.99 -42.10
C GLN A 5 -16.96 119.90 -40.88
N PHE A 6 -16.46 119.47 -39.70
CA PHE A 6 -16.50 120.28 -38.48
C PHE A 6 -15.47 121.42 -38.52
N PHE A 7 -14.27 121.18 -39.05
CA PHE A 7 -13.24 122.22 -39.22
C PHE A 7 -13.58 123.26 -40.30
N SER A 8 -14.29 122.87 -41.37
CA SER A 8 -14.72 123.82 -42.41
C SER A 8 -15.81 124.80 -41.92
N HIS A 9 -16.60 124.41 -40.91
CA HIS A 9 -17.59 125.28 -40.28
C HIS A 9 -16.97 126.29 -39.32
N ILE A 10 -15.88 125.92 -38.63
CA ILE A 10 -15.14 126.84 -37.76
C ILE A 10 -14.37 127.90 -38.57
N GLN A 11 -13.96 127.57 -39.80
CA GLN A 11 -13.25 128.50 -40.69
C GLN A 11 -14.15 129.57 -41.32
N LYS A 12 -15.48 129.35 -41.39
CA LYS A 12 -16.47 130.30 -41.93
C LYS A 12 -16.99 131.33 -40.92
N ALA A 13 -16.67 131.19 -39.63
CA ALA A 13 -17.11 132.13 -38.58
C ALA A 13 -16.08 133.24 -38.25
N ARG A 14 -14.95 133.33 -38.97
CA ARG A 14 -14.04 134.49 -38.94
C ARG A 14 -14.40 135.51 -40.03
N LEU A 15 -15.64 135.97 -40.04
CA LEU A 15 -16.00 137.20 -40.72
C LEU A 15 -16.04 138.29 -39.64
N ILE A 16 -14.88 138.90 -39.40
CA ILE A 16 -14.79 140.17 -38.70
C ILE A 16 -15.62 141.16 -39.54
N PRO A 17 -16.68 141.78 -39.00
CA PRO A 17 -17.42 142.78 -39.74
C PRO A 17 -16.46 143.89 -40.14
N HIS A 18 -16.30 144.10 -41.45
CA HIS A 18 -15.51 145.18 -42.01
C HIS A 18 -15.91 146.50 -41.34
N SER A 19 -14.93 147.23 -40.82
CA SER A 19 -15.16 148.58 -40.31
C SER A 19 -15.52 149.49 -41.49
N LEU A 20 -16.80 149.76 -41.70
CA LEU A 20 -17.23 150.88 -42.52
C LEU A 20 -16.90 152.17 -41.76
N VAL A 21 -15.74 152.75 -42.09
CA VAL A 21 -15.30 154.05 -41.57
C VAL A 21 -16.11 155.13 -42.30
N LEU A 22 -17.23 155.55 -41.71
CA LEU A 22 -17.99 156.71 -42.14
C LEU A 22 -17.34 157.97 -41.54
N GLU A 23 -16.58 158.72 -42.34
CA GLU A 23 -15.76 159.88 -41.91
C GLU A 23 -16.49 161.23 -41.90
N HIS A 24 -17.69 161.34 -42.48
CA HIS A 24 -18.45 162.59 -42.59
C HIS A 24 -19.90 162.50 -42.08
N VAL A 25 -20.08 162.13 -40.81
CA VAL A 25 -21.39 162.17 -40.13
C VAL A 25 -21.23 162.56 -38.65
N SER A 26 -22.23 163.26 -38.11
CA SER A 26 -22.26 163.80 -36.72
C SER A 26 -21.81 162.78 -35.66
N PRO A 27 -21.10 163.17 -34.58
CA PRO A 27 -20.69 162.27 -33.49
C PRO A 27 -21.83 161.38 -32.93
N ALA A 28 -23.07 161.88 -33.00
CA ALA A 28 -24.26 161.14 -32.61
C ALA A 28 -24.55 159.93 -33.53
N THR A 29 -24.36 160.03 -34.85
CA THR A 29 -24.62 158.93 -35.80
C THR A 29 -23.52 157.86 -35.75
N ARG A 30 -22.25 158.23 -35.52
CA ARG A 30 -21.16 157.25 -35.32
C ARG A 30 -21.33 156.42 -34.04
N LEU A 31 -21.86 157.04 -32.98
CA LEU A 31 -22.22 156.33 -31.73
C LEU A 31 -23.38 155.35 -31.98
N LEU A 32 -24.38 155.75 -32.75
CA LEU A 32 -25.52 154.89 -33.12
C LEU A 32 -25.07 153.70 -33.98
N GLU A 33 -24.18 153.91 -34.95
CA GLU A 33 -23.62 152.83 -35.78
C GLU A 33 -22.78 151.85 -34.94
N LYS A 34 -21.97 152.36 -33.99
CA LYS A 34 -21.23 151.52 -33.04
C LYS A 34 -22.14 150.76 -32.09
N ARG A 35 -23.26 151.34 -31.66
CA ARG A 35 -24.31 150.62 -30.91
C ARG A 35 -24.98 149.54 -31.76
N ARG A 36 -25.25 149.81 -33.05
CA ARG A 36 -25.79 148.80 -33.98
C ARG A 36 -24.82 147.65 -34.18
N GLN A 37 -23.54 147.92 -34.45
CA GLN A 37 -22.48 146.90 -34.57
C GLN A 37 -22.31 146.09 -33.29
N MET A 38 -22.37 146.74 -32.12
CA MET A 38 -22.32 146.07 -30.82
C MET A 38 -23.54 145.16 -30.63
N PHE A 39 -24.72 145.60 -31.06
CA PHE A 39 -25.96 144.81 -31.02
C PHE A 39 -25.91 143.62 -31.99
N GLU A 40 -25.41 143.81 -33.21
CA GLU A 40 -25.22 142.74 -34.21
C GLU A 40 -24.21 141.69 -33.72
N VAL A 41 -23.09 142.11 -33.12
CA VAL A 41 -22.10 141.19 -32.52
C VAL A 41 -22.67 140.49 -31.29
N GLN A 42 -23.45 141.21 -30.47
CA GLN A 42 -24.11 140.63 -29.30
C GLN A 42 -25.17 139.60 -29.71
N GLU A 43 -25.97 139.89 -30.73
CA GLU A 43 -26.96 138.99 -31.30
C GLU A 43 -26.30 137.75 -31.94
N ALA A 44 -25.21 137.92 -32.71
CA ALA A 44 -24.44 136.81 -33.26
C ALA A 44 -23.79 135.94 -32.17
N LEU A 45 -23.28 136.57 -31.11
CA LEU A 45 -22.72 135.86 -29.95
C LEU A 45 -23.81 135.09 -29.21
N ASP A 46 -25.00 135.66 -29.04
CA ASP A 46 -26.12 135.01 -28.36
C ASP A 46 -26.73 133.88 -29.21
N LEU A 47 -26.78 134.02 -30.54
CA LEU A 47 -27.07 132.93 -31.47
C LEU A 47 -26.04 131.80 -31.37
N GLN A 48 -24.75 132.13 -31.34
CA GLN A 48 -23.68 131.14 -31.22
C GLN A 48 -23.73 130.41 -29.86
N LYS A 49 -24.00 131.12 -28.77
CA LYS A 49 -24.23 130.52 -27.45
C LYS A 49 -25.42 129.56 -27.47
N LEU A 50 -26.53 129.94 -28.12
CA LEU A 50 -27.69 129.06 -28.29
C LEU A 50 -27.37 127.81 -29.12
N GLU A 51 -26.59 127.93 -30.20
CA GLU A 51 -26.14 126.78 -30.98
C GLU A 51 -25.20 125.86 -30.20
N PHE A 52 -24.26 126.41 -29.42
CA PHE A 52 -23.39 125.63 -28.55
C PHE A 52 -24.19 124.93 -27.46
N ALA A 53 -25.14 125.61 -26.81
CA ALA A 53 -26.02 125.01 -25.82
C ALA A 53 -26.83 123.84 -26.41
N LYS A 54 -27.39 124.00 -27.63
CA LYS A 54 -28.08 122.91 -28.34
C LYS A 54 -27.15 121.73 -28.65
N LYS A 55 -25.93 121.98 -29.11
CA LYS A 55 -24.93 120.92 -29.38
C LYS A 55 -24.49 120.22 -28.09
N GLU A 56 -24.29 120.97 -27.02
CA GLU A 56 -23.95 120.46 -25.70
C GLU A 56 -25.08 119.56 -25.15
N GLU A 57 -26.35 119.96 -25.31
CA GLU A 57 -27.49 119.12 -24.94
C GLU A 57 -27.53 117.80 -25.73
N VAL A 58 -27.28 117.84 -27.04
CA VAL A 58 -27.23 116.62 -27.87
C VAL A 58 -26.08 115.70 -27.45
N LEU A 59 -24.90 116.25 -27.18
CA LEU A 59 -23.75 115.49 -26.71
C LEU A 59 -24.00 114.90 -25.32
N LYS A 60 -24.58 115.66 -24.39
CA LYS A 60 -24.99 115.17 -23.06
C LYS A 60 -25.99 114.01 -23.18
N ARG A 61 -27.03 114.15 -24.01
CA ARG A 61 -27.99 113.06 -24.28
C ARG A 61 -27.32 111.82 -24.87
N ARG A 62 -26.35 111.99 -25.78
CA ARG A 62 -25.59 110.88 -26.36
C ARG A 62 -24.68 110.22 -25.34
N GLU A 63 -24.00 111.00 -24.50
CA GLU A 63 -23.15 110.51 -23.41
C GLU A 63 -23.97 109.71 -22.39
N GLU A 64 -25.12 110.24 -21.96
CA GLU A 64 -26.06 109.53 -21.11
C GLU A 64 -26.57 108.23 -21.74
N GLY A 65 -26.89 108.26 -23.04
CA GLY A 65 -27.30 107.07 -23.79
C GLY A 65 -26.21 106.00 -23.88
N LEU A 66 -24.95 106.41 -24.06
CA LEU A 66 -23.80 105.49 -24.05
C LEU A 66 -23.56 104.91 -22.66
N LYS A 67 -23.63 105.73 -21.60
CA LYS A 67 -23.50 105.26 -20.21
C LYS A 67 -24.58 104.23 -19.87
N ARG A 68 -25.83 104.45 -20.28
CA ARG A 68 -26.91 103.46 -20.08
C ARG A 68 -26.61 102.14 -20.78
N LYS A 69 -26.19 102.18 -22.05
CA LYS A 69 -25.81 100.97 -22.80
C LYS A 69 -24.61 100.24 -22.18
N ASP A 70 -23.62 100.98 -21.68
CA ASP A 70 -22.46 100.38 -21.01
C ASP A 70 -22.88 99.65 -19.72
N ILE A 71 -23.73 100.27 -18.89
CA ILE A 71 -24.28 99.63 -17.69
C ILE A 71 -25.10 98.38 -18.06
N GLU A 72 -25.98 98.45 -19.06
CA GLU A 72 -26.77 97.31 -19.53
C GLU A 72 -25.86 96.15 -20.02
N LEU A 73 -24.78 96.47 -20.74
CA LEU A 73 -23.80 95.48 -21.18
C LEU A 73 -23.07 94.85 -20.00
N GLN A 74 -22.60 95.65 -19.04
CA GLN A 74 -21.96 95.14 -17.82
C GLN A 74 -22.89 94.21 -17.03
N GLU A 75 -24.16 94.59 -16.85
CA GLU A 75 -25.16 93.75 -16.20
C GLU A 75 -25.44 92.46 -16.99
N SER A 76 -25.46 92.52 -18.33
CA SER A 76 -25.60 91.34 -19.17
C SER A 76 -24.40 90.39 -19.02
N LEU A 77 -23.17 90.92 -18.98
CA LEU A 77 -21.95 90.13 -18.79
C LEU A 77 -21.93 89.44 -17.43
N ILE A 78 -22.33 90.13 -16.36
CA ILE A 78 -22.45 89.53 -15.03
C ILE A 78 -23.49 88.40 -15.03
N ARG A 79 -24.64 88.61 -15.67
CA ARG A 79 -25.69 87.57 -15.80
C ARG A 79 -25.20 86.37 -16.61
N PHE A 80 -24.52 86.59 -17.74
CA PHE A 80 -23.95 85.50 -18.55
C PHE A 80 -22.86 84.74 -17.80
N SER A 81 -21.97 85.43 -17.09
CA SER A 81 -20.95 84.80 -16.26
C SER A 81 -21.56 83.91 -15.17
N LYS A 82 -22.58 84.41 -14.45
CA LYS A 82 -23.33 83.62 -13.46
C LYS A 82 -24.01 82.41 -14.11
N PHE A 83 -24.67 82.59 -15.26
CA PHE A 83 -25.32 81.51 -16.00
C PHE A 83 -24.33 80.42 -16.43
N LEU A 84 -23.15 80.81 -16.95
CA LEU A 84 -22.09 79.87 -17.33
C LEU A 84 -21.58 79.10 -16.11
N GLN A 85 -21.30 79.79 -15.01
CA GLN A 85 -20.85 79.14 -13.76
C GLN A 85 -21.89 78.14 -13.22
N GLU A 86 -23.18 78.52 -13.22
CA GLU A 86 -24.26 77.64 -12.78
C GLU A 86 -24.45 76.44 -13.73
N SER A 87 -24.36 76.67 -15.04
CA SER A 87 -24.46 75.64 -16.07
C SER A 87 -23.30 74.64 -15.97
N ASP A 88 -22.06 75.14 -15.83
CA ASP A 88 -20.89 74.30 -15.62
C ASP A 88 -20.97 73.52 -14.30
N SER A 89 -21.50 74.13 -13.24
CA SER A 89 -21.75 73.45 -11.97
C SER A 89 -22.82 72.36 -12.09
N LYS A 90 -23.87 72.57 -12.89
CA LYS A 90 -24.90 71.55 -13.19
C LYS A 90 -24.31 70.42 -14.04
N ARG A 91 -23.55 70.75 -15.08
CA ARG A 91 -22.86 69.79 -15.95
C ARG A 91 -21.88 68.93 -15.15
N SER A 92 -21.04 69.56 -14.33
CA SER A 92 -20.06 68.86 -13.49
C SER A 92 -20.72 67.90 -12.51
N ARG A 93 -21.81 68.32 -11.83
CA ARG A 93 -22.59 67.43 -10.95
C ARG A 93 -23.23 66.27 -11.70
N ALA A 94 -23.80 66.51 -12.88
CA ALA A 94 -24.40 65.46 -13.71
C ALA A 94 -23.35 64.45 -14.19
N LEU A 95 -22.18 64.92 -14.64
CA LEU A 95 -21.06 64.07 -15.05
C LEU A 95 -20.52 63.24 -13.89
N LYS A 96 -20.34 63.85 -12.71
CA LYS A 96 -19.91 63.13 -11.51
C LYS A 96 -20.92 62.04 -11.12
N LYS A 97 -22.20 62.38 -11.05
CA LYS A 97 -23.27 61.42 -10.74
C LYS A 97 -23.30 60.26 -11.75
N ALA A 98 -23.16 60.55 -13.05
CA ALA A 98 -23.10 59.52 -14.08
C ALA A 98 -21.86 58.63 -13.96
N ALA A 99 -20.71 59.18 -13.56
CA ALA A 99 -19.50 58.40 -13.33
C ALA A 99 -19.61 57.52 -12.08
N ASP A 100 -20.17 58.05 -10.99
CA ASP A 100 -20.40 57.30 -9.76
C ASP A 100 -21.40 56.15 -9.99
N GLU A 101 -22.48 56.40 -10.75
CA GLU A 101 -23.46 55.37 -11.13
C GLU A 101 -22.83 54.25 -11.98
N ARG A 102 -21.99 54.61 -12.96
CA ARG A 102 -21.28 53.61 -13.79
C ARG A 102 -20.39 52.71 -12.93
N LYS A 103 -19.63 53.30 -12.00
CA LYS A 103 -18.80 52.51 -11.08
C LYS A 103 -19.63 51.58 -10.20
N ALA A 104 -20.76 52.07 -9.67
CA ALA A 104 -21.66 51.24 -8.89
C ALA A 104 -22.25 50.09 -9.72
N CYS A 105 -22.61 50.33 -10.98
CA CYS A 105 -23.04 49.27 -11.91
C CYS A 105 -21.92 48.24 -12.13
N GLU A 106 -20.70 48.67 -12.44
CA GLU A 106 -19.55 47.77 -12.67
C GLU A 106 -19.22 46.91 -11.43
N GLU A 107 -19.32 47.49 -10.22
CA GLU A 107 -19.14 46.75 -8.97
C GLU A 107 -20.25 45.70 -8.77
N LYS A 108 -21.50 46.05 -9.08
CA LYS A 108 -22.63 45.13 -8.97
C LYS A 108 -22.62 44.04 -10.02
N GLU A 109 -22.18 44.33 -11.25
CA GLU A 109 -22.01 43.32 -12.30
C GLU A 109 -20.97 42.27 -11.88
N LYS A 110 -19.83 42.69 -11.31
CA LYS A 110 -18.83 41.77 -10.77
C LYS A 110 -19.38 40.91 -9.63
N GLU A 111 -20.17 41.50 -8.73
CA GLU A 111 -20.82 40.76 -7.64
C GLU A 111 -21.81 39.73 -8.19
N VAL A 112 -22.59 40.09 -9.21
CA VAL A 112 -23.52 39.17 -9.90
C VAL A 112 -22.75 38.02 -10.53
N ASP A 113 -21.66 38.27 -11.26
CA ASP A 113 -20.85 37.23 -11.89
C ASP A 113 -20.26 36.26 -10.85
N GLN A 114 -19.74 36.79 -9.73
CA GLN A 114 -19.23 35.97 -8.63
C GLN A 114 -20.31 35.10 -8.00
N LEU A 115 -21.50 35.66 -7.77
CA LEU A 115 -22.63 34.91 -7.20
C LEU A 115 -23.16 33.86 -8.18
N LEU A 116 -23.16 34.14 -9.48
CA LEU A 116 -23.56 33.17 -10.51
C LEU A 116 -22.61 31.97 -10.53
N HIS A 117 -21.29 32.20 -10.50
CA HIS A 117 -20.31 31.13 -10.38
C HIS A 117 -20.51 30.30 -9.11
N LEU A 118 -20.70 30.96 -7.96
CA LEU A 118 -20.95 30.25 -6.70
C LEU A 118 -22.22 29.38 -6.76
N VAL A 119 -23.30 29.87 -7.39
CA VAL A 119 -24.52 29.10 -7.57
C VAL A 119 -24.29 27.87 -8.47
N GLU A 120 -23.48 28.00 -9.51
CA GLU A 120 -23.12 26.88 -10.38
C GLU A 120 -22.30 25.83 -9.62
N ASP A 121 -21.28 26.25 -8.86
CA ASP A 121 -20.47 25.36 -8.02
C ASP A 121 -21.31 24.64 -6.95
N LEU A 122 -22.25 25.34 -6.32
CA LEU A 122 -23.15 24.71 -5.35
C LEU A 122 -24.14 23.74 -6.00
N ARG A 123 -24.54 23.97 -7.25
CA ARG A 123 -25.39 23.05 -8.00
C ARG A 123 -24.63 21.78 -8.36
N THR A 124 -23.39 21.88 -8.82
CA THR A 124 -22.56 20.70 -9.14
C THR A 124 -22.31 19.86 -7.89
N GLN A 125 -21.91 20.49 -6.77
CA GLN A 125 -21.73 19.79 -5.49
C GLN A 125 -23.01 19.09 -5.02
N LYS A 126 -24.16 19.73 -5.18
CA LYS A 126 -25.47 19.12 -4.85
C LYS A 126 -25.74 17.91 -5.74
N GLU A 127 -25.49 17.99 -7.04
CA GLU A 127 -25.71 16.89 -7.98
C GLU A 127 -24.79 15.71 -7.68
N GLU A 128 -23.53 15.95 -7.38
CA GLU A 128 -22.56 14.94 -6.94
C GLU A 128 -23.01 14.24 -5.65
N ALA A 129 -23.38 15.03 -4.63
CA ALA A 129 -23.89 14.49 -3.37
C ALA A 129 -25.17 13.67 -3.56
N GLN A 130 -26.08 14.13 -4.43
CA GLN A 130 -27.29 13.37 -4.77
C GLN A 130 -26.99 12.09 -5.53
N ALA A 131 -26.00 12.07 -6.41
CA ALA A 131 -25.57 10.87 -7.11
C ALA A 131 -25.02 9.83 -6.12
N VAL A 132 -24.15 10.25 -5.20
CA VAL A 132 -23.61 9.40 -4.12
C VAL A 132 -24.73 8.88 -3.21
N LEU A 133 -25.69 9.73 -2.84
CA LEU A 133 -26.83 9.30 -2.02
C LEU A 133 -27.66 8.24 -2.76
N LYS A 134 -27.99 8.47 -4.03
CA LYS A 134 -28.75 7.51 -4.86
C LYS A 134 -28.01 6.18 -5.02
N SER A 135 -26.70 6.20 -5.18
CA SER A 135 -25.91 4.96 -5.27
C SER A 135 -25.88 4.20 -3.94
N ASN A 136 -25.92 4.91 -2.81
CA ASN A 136 -25.76 4.30 -1.48
C ASN A 136 -27.09 3.90 -0.82
N ILE A 137 -28.21 4.51 -1.21
CA ILE A 137 -29.52 4.27 -0.58
C ILE A 137 -29.95 2.80 -0.66
N LYS A 138 -29.54 2.08 -1.73
CA LYS A 138 -29.82 0.65 -1.89
C LYS A 138 -29.15 -0.20 -0.80
N TYR A 139 -27.98 0.19 -0.32
CA TYR A 139 -27.28 -0.51 0.76
C TYR A 139 -27.94 -0.25 2.10
N GLN A 140 -28.43 0.97 2.33
CA GLN A 140 -29.23 1.28 3.51
C GLN A 140 -30.49 0.42 3.56
N HIS A 141 -31.31 0.40 2.50
CA HIS A 141 -32.52 -0.42 2.42
C HIS A 141 -32.22 -1.91 2.63
N TYR A 142 -31.11 -2.40 2.06
CA TYR A 142 -30.66 -3.76 2.28
C TYR A 142 -30.36 -4.00 3.77
N LEU A 143 -29.58 -3.14 4.41
CA LEU A 143 -29.22 -3.29 5.83
C LEU A 143 -30.45 -3.17 6.75
N GLU A 144 -31.40 -2.30 6.42
CA GLU A 144 -32.70 -2.22 7.10
C GLU A 144 -33.47 -3.53 6.98
N SER A 145 -33.55 -4.14 5.78
CA SER A 145 -34.21 -5.44 5.59
C SER A 145 -33.52 -6.59 6.37
N VAL A 146 -32.19 -6.54 6.52
CA VAL A 146 -31.46 -7.52 7.33
C VAL A 146 -31.74 -7.30 8.81
N LEU A 147 -31.86 -6.05 9.24
CA LEU A 147 -32.19 -5.69 10.62
C LEU A 147 -33.59 -6.18 11.02
N GLU A 148 -34.57 -6.14 10.11
CA GLU A 148 -35.91 -6.71 10.34
C GLU A 148 -35.88 -8.22 10.67
N VAL A 149 -34.94 -8.96 10.09
CA VAL A 149 -34.79 -10.41 10.28
C VAL A 149 -33.83 -10.73 11.43
N THR A 150 -33.04 -9.77 11.89
CA THR A 150 -32.00 -9.96 12.91
C THR A 150 -32.41 -9.25 14.21
N PRO A 151 -33.26 -9.85 15.06
CA PRO A 151 -33.80 -9.20 16.26
C PRO A 151 -32.76 -8.87 17.34
N GLU A 152 -31.54 -9.40 17.19
CA GLU A 152 -30.42 -9.18 18.10
C GLU A 152 -29.73 -7.83 17.87
N CYS A 153 -29.92 -7.21 16.69
CA CYS A 153 -29.37 -5.92 16.32
C CYS A 153 -30.48 -4.88 16.27
N HIS A 154 -30.26 -3.70 16.87
CA HIS A 154 -31.28 -2.66 16.95
C HIS A 154 -30.99 -1.52 15.96
N GLU A 155 -29.71 -1.31 15.65
CA GLU A 155 -29.26 -0.35 14.66
C GLU A 155 -28.40 -1.01 13.57
N ILE A 156 -28.33 -0.38 12.39
CA ILE A 156 -27.46 -0.82 11.29
C ILE A 156 -25.99 -0.88 11.74
N ASN A 157 -25.58 0.06 12.60
CA ASN A 157 -24.23 0.07 13.17
C ASN A 157 -23.94 -1.18 14.01
N ASP A 158 -24.92 -1.68 14.76
CA ASP A 158 -24.77 -2.93 15.52
C ASP A 158 -24.52 -4.11 14.58
N LEU A 159 -25.25 -4.14 13.46
CA LEU A 159 -25.09 -5.18 12.44
C LEU A 159 -23.68 -5.16 11.83
N ILE A 160 -23.16 -3.97 11.52
CA ILE A 160 -21.81 -3.80 10.97
C ILE A 160 -20.75 -4.22 12.01
N ALA A 161 -20.88 -3.76 13.26
CA ALA A 161 -19.95 -4.10 14.32
C ALA A 161 -19.94 -5.61 14.60
N ARG A 162 -21.12 -6.24 14.59
CA ARG A 162 -21.26 -7.68 14.74
C ARG A 162 -20.65 -8.42 13.56
N HIS A 163 -20.91 -7.99 12.33
CA HIS A 163 -20.30 -8.59 11.14
C HIS A 163 -18.78 -8.53 11.22
N ALA A 164 -18.20 -7.36 11.54
CA ALA A 164 -16.76 -7.21 11.70
C ALA A 164 -16.18 -8.16 12.78
N THR A 165 -16.88 -8.32 13.91
CA THR A 165 -16.48 -9.24 14.97
C THR A 165 -16.55 -10.71 14.52
N LEU A 166 -17.63 -11.09 13.83
CA LEU A 166 -17.80 -12.45 13.30
C LEU A 166 -16.79 -12.76 12.20
N GLU A 167 -16.48 -11.79 11.34
CA GLU A 167 -15.48 -11.91 10.30
C GLU A 167 -14.08 -12.12 10.90
N ALA A 168 -13.69 -11.30 11.90
CA ALA A 168 -12.44 -11.47 12.62
C ALA A 168 -12.36 -12.86 13.30
N SER A 169 -13.41 -13.25 14.03
CA SER A 169 -13.46 -14.56 14.68
C SER A 169 -13.41 -15.72 13.67
N ASN A 170 -14.05 -15.59 12.50
CA ASN A 170 -14.00 -16.60 11.45
C ASN A 170 -12.59 -16.70 10.83
N GLN A 171 -11.89 -15.58 10.64
CA GLN A 171 -10.50 -15.57 10.21
C GLN A 171 -9.59 -16.28 11.22
N ASP A 172 -9.74 -15.97 12.51
CA ASP A 172 -8.98 -16.63 13.59
C ASP A 172 -9.25 -18.15 13.64
N LEU A 173 -10.52 -18.56 13.54
CA LEU A 173 -10.89 -19.98 13.53
C LEU A 173 -10.36 -20.72 12.32
N LYS A 174 -10.38 -20.10 11.12
CA LYS A 174 -9.80 -20.68 9.91
C LYS A 174 -8.29 -20.87 10.04
N GLU A 175 -7.61 -19.90 10.62
CA GLU A 175 -6.17 -20.00 10.85
C GLU A 175 -5.82 -21.08 11.88
N GLN A 176 -6.56 -21.15 12.98
CA GLN A 176 -6.41 -22.23 13.96
C GLN A 176 -6.68 -23.60 13.35
N GLN A 177 -7.73 -23.72 12.52
CA GLN A 177 -8.04 -24.96 11.81
C GLN A 177 -6.90 -25.37 10.86
N ARG A 178 -6.32 -24.41 10.14
CA ARG A 178 -5.16 -24.65 9.26
C ARG A 178 -3.97 -25.17 10.06
N GLN A 179 -3.61 -24.50 11.15
CA GLN A 179 -2.49 -24.88 12.01
C GLN A 179 -2.70 -26.25 12.66
N ALA A 180 -3.90 -26.53 13.17
CA ALA A 180 -4.25 -27.83 13.74
C ALA A 180 -4.20 -28.95 12.68
N GLY A 181 -4.64 -28.66 11.45
CA GLY A 181 -4.54 -29.58 10.32
C GLY A 181 -3.07 -29.90 9.98
N GLU A 182 -2.21 -28.90 9.90
CA GLU A 182 -0.77 -29.07 9.66
C GLU A 182 -0.09 -29.88 10.76
N SER A 183 -0.36 -29.56 12.03
CA SER A 183 0.16 -30.33 13.17
C SER A 183 -0.32 -31.79 13.15
N THR A 184 -1.59 -32.02 12.83
CA THR A 184 -2.15 -33.38 12.72
C THR A 184 -1.47 -34.18 11.60
N GLU A 185 -1.24 -33.57 10.43
CA GLU A 185 -0.55 -34.24 9.33
C GLU A 185 0.92 -34.51 9.64
N GLN A 186 1.61 -33.61 10.36
CA GLN A 186 2.97 -33.84 10.86
C GLN A 186 3.02 -35.06 11.78
N VAL A 187 2.17 -35.10 12.82
CA VAL A 187 2.11 -36.24 13.76
C VAL A 187 1.72 -37.53 13.05
N ARG A 188 0.81 -37.49 12.08
CA ARG A 188 0.48 -38.66 11.25
C ARG A 188 1.67 -39.14 10.42
N ALA A 189 2.45 -38.23 9.84
CA ALA A 189 3.64 -38.58 9.07
C ALA A 189 4.72 -39.22 9.96
N GLU A 190 4.95 -38.65 11.16
CA GLU A 190 5.87 -39.21 12.16
C GLU A 190 5.42 -40.61 12.61
N LEU A 191 4.14 -40.79 12.91
CA LEU A 191 3.60 -42.09 13.29
C LEU A 191 3.77 -43.12 12.16
N ARG A 192 3.47 -42.76 10.91
CA ARG A 192 3.67 -43.65 9.76
C ARG A 192 5.14 -44.05 9.61
N ALA A 193 6.06 -43.10 9.74
CA ALA A 193 7.49 -43.37 9.67
C ALA A 193 7.96 -44.28 10.81
N PHE A 194 7.50 -44.02 12.05
CA PHE A 194 7.82 -44.85 13.21
C PHE A 194 7.27 -46.27 13.06
N THR A 195 6.00 -46.42 12.67
CA THR A 195 5.38 -47.73 12.44
C THR A 195 6.16 -48.51 11.37
N LYS A 196 6.52 -47.87 10.25
CA LYS A 196 7.32 -48.51 9.20
C LYS A 196 8.68 -48.99 9.74
N SER A 197 9.39 -48.12 10.46
CA SER A 197 10.67 -48.46 11.07
C SER A 197 10.56 -49.66 12.03
N LYS A 198 9.51 -49.69 12.87
CA LYS A 198 9.26 -50.81 13.79
C LYS A 198 8.84 -52.08 13.08
N THR A 199 8.05 -52.01 12.00
CA THR A 199 7.73 -53.19 11.20
C THR A 199 8.98 -53.76 10.53
N ASP A 200 9.87 -52.90 10.02
CA ASP A 200 11.13 -53.31 9.42
C ASP A 200 12.05 -53.98 10.46
N GLU A 201 12.12 -53.42 11.68
CA GLU A 201 12.86 -54.01 12.80
C GLU A 201 12.32 -55.41 13.19
N VAL A 202 10.99 -55.57 13.29
CA VAL A 202 10.36 -56.86 13.58
C VAL A 202 10.68 -57.88 12.47
N LEU A 203 10.63 -57.50 11.20
CA LEU A 203 11.00 -58.37 10.09
C LEU A 203 12.47 -58.78 10.17
N HIS A 204 13.36 -57.85 10.53
CA HIS A 204 14.78 -58.15 10.69
C HIS A 204 15.02 -59.12 11.84
N LEU A 205 14.40 -58.90 13.00
CA LEU A 205 14.50 -59.80 14.15
C LEU A 205 13.94 -61.19 13.84
N ASN A 206 12.80 -61.27 13.14
CA ASN A 206 12.23 -62.56 12.72
C ASN A 206 13.16 -63.32 11.77
N THR A 207 13.82 -62.61 10.85
CA THR A 207 14.81 -63.21 9.95
C THR A 207 16.01 -63.75 10.74
N SER A 208 16.50 -62.99 11.70
CA SER A 208 17.59 -63.41 12.60
C SER A 208 17.21 -64.61 13.46
N ILE A 209 15.99 -64.65 14.01
CA ILE A 209 15.47 -65.80 14.75
C ILE A 209 15.43 -67.04 13.86
N ALA A 210 14.95 -66.92 12.62
CA ALA A 210 14.92 -68.05 11.68
C ALA A 210 16.33 -68.56 11.35
N ALA A 211 17.30 -67.66 11.17
CA ALA A 211 18.69 -68.02 10.93
C ALA A 211 19.32 -68.75 12.13
N LEU A 212 19.12 -68.23 13.34
CA LEU A 212 19.62 -68.83 14.57
C LEU A 212 18.97 -70.20 14.85
N LYS A 213 17.67 -70.36 14.62
CA LYS A 213 16.98 -71.65 14.72
C LYS A 213 17.57 -72.69 13.77
N LYS A 214 17.81 -72.30 12.51
CA LYS A 214 18.44 -73.18 11.52
C LYS A 214 19.85 -73.61 11.95
N GLN A 215 20.63 -72.70 12.54
CA GLN A 215 21.95 -73.02 13.07
C GLN A 215 21.87 -73.98 14.26
N LEU A 216 20.93 -73.75 15.17
CA LEU A 216 20.70 -74.61 16.33
C LEU A 216 20.29 -76.03 15.91
N GLU A 217 19.32 -76.17 15.00
CA GLU A 217 18.90 -77.46 14.46
C GLU A 217 20.06 -78.22 13.77
N ALA A 218 20.93 -77.50 13.04
CA ALA A 218 22.11 -78.10 12.42
C ALA A 218 23.13 -78.61 13.45
N LEU A 219 23.40 -77.83 14.50
CA LEU A 219 24.30 -78.23 15.59
C LEU A 219 23.73 -79.38 16.41
N GLU A 220 22.41 -79.40 16.66
CA GLU A 220 21.75 -80.51 17.33
C GLU A 220 21.85 -81.80 16.51
N GLN A 221 21.63 -81.74 15.20
CA GLN A 221 21.81 -82.89 14.30
C GLN A 221 23.26 -83.41 14.32
N GLU A 222 24.24 -82.52 14.30
CA GLU A 222 25.65 -82.89 14.40
C GLU A 222 25.98 -83.54 15.76
N ALA A 223 25.46 -82.99 16.86
CA ALA A 223 25.62 -83.54 18.20
C ALA A 223 25.04 -84.96 18.30
N TYR A 224 23.83 -85.17 17.77
CA TYR A 224 23.20 -86.50 17.70
C TYR A 224 24.05 -87.49 16.89
N ALA A 225 24.60 -87.07 15.75
CA ALA A 225 25.47 -87.92 14.93
C ALA A 225 26.77 -88.30 15.66
N LEU A 226 27.39 -87.34 16.36
CA LEU A 226 28.58 -87.59 17.17
C LEU A 226 28.29 -88.51 18.36
N GLU A 227 27.14 -88.35 19.02
CA GLU A 227 26.72 -89.21 20.12
C GLU A 227 26.46 -90.64 19.65
N ALA A 228 25.76 -90.83 18.54
CA ALA A 228 25.57 -92.15 17.94
C ALA A 228 26.90 -92.83 17.58
N LYS A 229 27.86 -92.05 17.04
CA LYS A 229 29.21 -92.54 16.74
C LYS A 229 29.97 -92.93 18.01
N LYS A 230 29.87 -92.12 19.08
CA LYS A 230 30.46 -92.42 20.39
C LYS A 230 29.90 -93.72 20.95
N ASP A 231 28.59 -93.91 20.90
CA ASP A 231 27.93 -95.12 21.40
C ASP A 231 28.33 -96.36 20.58
N GLN A 232 28.42 -96.24 19.26
CA GLN A 232 28.93 -97.31 18.40
C GLN A 232 30.37 -97.68 18.76
N GLN A 233 31.25 -96.68 18.97
CA GLN A 233 32.63 -96.91 19.39
C GLN A 233 32.72 -97.55 20.77
N LEU A 234 31.89 -97.12 21.71
CA LEU A 234 31.81 -97.67 23.06
C LEU A 234 31.33 -99.12 23.04
N GLN A 235 30.26 -99.42 22.30
CA GLN A 235 29.79 -100.79 22.09
C GLN A 235 30.87 -101.68 21.49
N ALA A 236 31.58 -101.19 20.46
CA ALA A 236 32.68 -101.92 19.85
C ALA A 236 33.84 -102.17 20.85
N ALA A 237 34.15 -101.19 21.70
CA ALA A 237 35.16 -101.34 22.75
C ALA A 237 34.71 -102.35 23.82
N THR A 238 33.47 -102.27 24.31
CA THR A 238 32.90 -103.22 25.27
C THR A 238 32.88 -104.63 24.71
N GLN A 239 32.50 -104.80 23.43
CA GLN A 239 32.52 -106.11 22.78
C GLN A 239 33.94 -106.68 22.70
N LYS A 240 34.94 -105.86 22.32
CA LYS A 240 36.36 -106.27 22.33
C LYS A 240 36.82 -106.67 23.73
N THR A 241 36.48 -105.90 24.75
CA THR A 241 36.81 -106.20 26.16
C THR A 241 36.17 -107.51 26.61
N LEU A 242 34.89 -107.74 26.24
CA LEU A 242 34.19 -108.99 26.52
C LEU A 242 34.87 -110.18 25.84
N THR A 243 35.17 -110.08 24.53
CA THR A 243 35.86 -111.15 23.81
C THR A 243 37.25 -111.43 24.39
N HIS A 244 37.99 -110.39 24.79
CA HIS A 244 39.26 -110.55 25.47
C HIS A 244 39.09 -111.29 26.80
N GLY A 245 38.11 -110.90 27.63
CA GLY A 245 37.78 -111.60 28.87
C GLY A 245 37.41 -113.07 28.66
N GLN A 246 36.59 -113.37 27.65
CA GLN A 246 36.22 -114.75 27.28
C GLN A 246 37.42 -115.59 26.83
N VAL A 247 38.33 -115.02 26.05
CA VAL A 247 39.58 -115.68 25.63
C VAL A 247 40.46 -115.96 26.84
N CYS A 248 40.66 -114.99 27.73
CA CYS A 248 41.41 -115.18 28.97
C CYS A 248 40.80 -116.29 29.83
N MET A 249 39.48 -116.26 30.10
CA MET A 249 38.81 -117.30 30.91
C MET A 249 38.88 -118.69 30.27
N SER A 250 38.72 -118.78 28.95
CA SER A 250 38.84 -120.05 28.23
C SER A 250 40.27 -120.59 28.29
N THR A 251 41.26 -119.69 28.20
CA THR A 251 42.68 -120.00 28.35
C THR A 251 42.98 -120.49 29.77
N ASP A 252 42.53 -119.76 30.80
CA ASP A 252 42.66 -120.14 32.21
C ASP A 252 42.06 -121.54 32.46
N ASN A 253 40.87 -121.81 31.89
CA ASN A 253 40.19 -123.09 32.02
C ASN A 253 40.96 -124.23 31.34
N LEU A 254 41.41 -124.03 30.10
CA LEU A 254 42.24 -125.00 29.38
C LEU A 254 43.58 -125.24 30.09
N PHE A 255 44.22 -124.20 30.60
CA PHE A 255 45.46 -124.28 31.36
C PHE A 255 45.26 -125.08 32.65
N SER A 256 44.20 -124.81 33.40
CA SER A 256 43.83 -125.58 34.60
C SER A 256 43.61 -127.06 34.27
N ARG A 257 42.93 -127.37 33.16
CA ARG A 257 42.76 -128.76 32.68
C ARG A 257 44.09 -129.42 32.28
N CYS A 258 44.97 -128.71 31.60
CA CYS A 258 46.32 -129.21 31.26
C CYS A 258 47.13 -129.47 32.54
N ARG A 259 47.07 -128.55 33.51
CA ARG A 259 47.72 -128.67 34.82
C ARG A 259 47.22 -129.87 35.61
N GLN A 260 45.92 -130.18 35.55
CA GLN A 260 45.33 -131.36 36.20
C GLN A 260 45.77 -132.69 35.56
N LYS A 261 46.02 -132.72 34.24
CA LYS A 261 46.39 -133.94 33.49
C LYS A 261 47.91 -134.12 33.31
N SER A 262 48.69 -133.07 33.53
CA SER A 262 50.15 -133.09 33.44
C SER A 262 50.76 -133.76 34.69
N SER A 263 51.69 -134.70 34.48
CA SER A 263 52.51 -135.28 35.55
C SER A 263 53.56 -134.30 36.09
N VAL A 264 53.83 -133.21 35.36
CA VAL A 264 54.74 -132.13 35.77
C VAL A 264 53.95 -131.09 36.56
N ALA A 265 54.38 -130.83 37.80
CA ALA A 265 53.83 -129.79 38.65
C ALA A 265 54.13 -128.40 38.07
N ARG A 266 53.15 -127.76 37.44
CA ARG A 266 53.26 -126.38 36.93
C ARG A 266 52.69 -125.39 37.95
N GLY A 267 53.33 -124.21 38.07
CA GLY A 267 52.91 -123.11 38.96
C GLY A 267 51.64 -122.40 38.50
N ASP A 268 51.09 -121.53 39.35
CA ASP A 268 49.90 -120.72 39.03
C ASP A 268 50.31 -119.51 38.18
N GLU A 269 50.35 -119.69 36.86
CA GLU A 269 50.65 -118.63 35.91
C GLU A 269 49.40 -117.79 35.64
N LYS A 270 49.51 -116.46 35.67
CA LYS A 270 48.37 -115.53 35.54
C LYS A 270 48.32 -114.81 34.20
N SER A 271 49.40 -114.86 33.42
CA SER A 271 49.43 -114.26 32.09
C SER A 271 48.78 -115.20 31.04
N PRO A 272 47.69 -114.81 30.37
CA PRO A 272 47.00 -115.66 29.39
C PRO A 272 47.91 -116.11 28.25
N LEU A 273 48.84 -115.26 27.80
CA LEU A 273 49.79 -115.62 26.73
C LEU A 273 50.73 -116.74 27.17
N ARG A 274 51.26 -116.66 28.41
CA ARG A 274 52.13 -117.70 28.97
C ARG A 274 51.38 -119.00 29.23
N GLN A 275 50.12 -118.91 29.63
CA GLN A 275 49.24 -120.08 29.75
C GLN A 275 49.01 -120.76 28.40
N LEU A 276 48.75 -119.99 27.32
CA LEU A 276 48.63 -120.54 25.96
C LEU A 276 49.90 -121.23 25.50
N ASP A 277 51.09 -120.65 25.74
CA ASP A 277 52.38 -121.30 25.43
C ASP A 277 52.50 -122.65 26.15
N ILE A 278 52.11 -122.70 27.42
CA ILE A 278 52.13 -123.92 28.24
C ILE A 278 51.13 -124.96 27.71
N ILE A 279 49.90 -124.54 27.40
CA ILE A 279 48.88 -125.41 26.80
C ILE A 279 49.39 -125.96 25.47
N GLY A 280 49.98 -125.10 24.62
CA GLY A 280 50.57 -125.47 23.33
C GLY A 280 51.65 -126.53 23.50
N ASN A 281 52.62 -126.31 24.39
CA ASN A 281 53.66 -127.29 24.69
C ASN A 281 53.08 -128.61 25.21
N PHE A 282 52.08 -128.56 26.10
CA PHE A 282 51.42 -129.77 26.62
C PHE A 282 50.67 -130.55 25.53
N ILE A 283 50.02 -129.87 24.59
CA ILE A 283 49.35 -130.52 23.44
C ILE A 283 50.39 -131.12 22.49
N SER A 284 51.47 -130.40 22.18
CA SER A 284 52.58 -130.93 21.38
C SER A 284 53.23 -132.16 22.02
N ASP A 285 53.40 -132.17 23.35
CA ASP A 285 53.88 -133.32 24.10
C ASP A 285 52.90 -134.51 24.02
N LEU A 286 51.59 -134.25 24.07
CA LEU A 286 50.54 -135.26 23.87
C LEU A 286 50.51 -135.82 22.44
N GLU A 287 50.72 -134.99 21.42
CA GLU A 287 50.87 -135.43 20.03
C GLU A 287 52.14 -136.27 19.85
N ALA A 288 53.27 -135.84 20.41
CA ALA A 288 54.51 -136.63 20.41
C ALA A 288 54.38 -137.98 21.16
N MET A 289 53.54 -138.06 22.19
CA MET A 289 53.22 -139.33 22.88
C MET A 289 52.31 -140.26 22.06
N LYS A 290 51.54 -139.74 21.11
CA LYS A 290 50.72 -140.55 20.19
C LYS A 290 51.57 -141.29 19.14
N ASP A 291 52.77 -140.78 18.86
CA ASP A 291 53.72 -141.33 17.90
C ASP A 291 54.73 -142.34 18.50
N LEU A 292 54.50 -142.82 19.74
CA LEU A 292 55.29 -143.86 20.41
C LEU A 292 54.57 -145.25 20.38
N PRO A 293 55.23 -146.33 19.91
CA PRO A 293 54.59 -147.65 19.71
C PRO A 293 54.37 -148.45 21.01
N HIS A 294 53.18 -149.03 21.16
CA HIS A 294 52.71 -149.80 22.33
C HIS A 294 52.97 -151.32 22.18
N PRO A 295 53.42 -152.06 23.23
CA PRO A 295 53.60 -153.51 23.15
C PRO A 295 52.41 -154.32 23.70
N GLY A 296 51.84 -155.17 22.84
CA GLY A 296 51.42 -156.55 23.14
C GLY A 296 50.11 -156.84 23.90
N HIS A 297 49.13 -157.42 23.19
CA HIS A 297 48.33 -158.54 23.70
C HIS A 297 47.82 -159.44 22.55
N LYS A 298 48.14 -160.73 22.62
CA LYS A 298 47.54 -161.85 21.85
C LYS A 298 46.20 -162.24 22.48
N VAL A 299 45.20 -162.66 21.68
CA VAL A 299 44.44 -163.93 21.80
C VAL A 299 43.82 -164.31 20.43
N ALA A 300 43.86 -165.62 20.14
CA ALA A 300 43.13 -166.49 19.20
C ALA A 300 41.69 -166.08 18.78
N ALA A 301 41.00 -166.69 17.81
CA ALA A 301 41.23 -167.51 16.60
C ALA A 301 39.81 -167.98 16.18
N VAL A 302 39.40 -167.92 14.90
CA VAL A 302 38.41 -168.85 14.30
C VAL A 302 38.61 -168.91 12.78
N SER A 303 38.85 -170.13 12.30
CA SER A 303 38.83 -170.68 10.92
C SER A 303 39.89 -170.25 9.91
#